data_AF-A0A7W1MAX9-F1
#
_entry.id   AF-A0A7W1MAX9-F1
#
_cell.length_a   1.000
_cell.length_b   1.000
_cell.length_c   1.000
_cell.angle_alpha   90.00
_cell.angle_beta   90.00
_cell.angle_gamma   90.00
#
_symmetry.space_group_name_H-M   'P 1'
#
loop_
_entity.id
_entity.type
_entity.pdbx_description
1 polymer ?
#
loop_
_entity_poly.entity_id
_entity_poly.type
_entity_poly.pdbx_seq_one_letter_code
_entity_poly.pdbx_strand_id
1 'polypeptide(L)'
;MKILAAFRNYFNSIYEFSHPKNNDDKVIALSAFKIKSCSIIHNFQSVTTNNSSSLQGRFSKLEDFSKADIQINNKTKTILNDDSPLTVTKTDLPKLTNVELSAVLKAYSQTYMPHANQKNLLEYGKSRDYKRHAQSARIYYNANQLAEEDALKVIFQREPTNIAMGPNQYNIKNLEGLFGYSTGVFNDIDAKKLDGSSYKELPNTACVYSETYLWNPPGGKNKIEVACLSLPAPALDSVNQPHYSYYMHSGKLDAKKYEQEINFLFQTIEKVSRDNLTAAFGGKGVKRLILSRFGQGAFLGALSANDRDLARNTYKQQMAIFLDRTKDLELEILMSEYVHPGDDVWHNKMLIGDIIKTAQEGDLIINAWDPHSAPGNGNDADHSFDGAMGKGTGILLTQTSWLNKVLRNSNSLVALK
;
A
#
# COMPACT_ATOMS: atom_id res chain seq x y z
N MET A 1 31.62 -19.25 18.65
CA MET A 1 31.32 -20.68 18.35
C MET A 1 29.85 -21.09 18.54
N LYS A 2 29.09 -20.54 19.51
CA LYS A 2 27.66 -20.92 19.70
C LYS A 2 26.69 -20.43 18.59
N ILE A 3 27.03 -19.37 17.86
CA ILE A 3 26.22 -18.82 16.75
C ILE A 3 26.29 -19.71 15.49
N LEU A 4 27.44 -20.36 15.23
CA LEU A 4 27.59 -21.33 14.13
C LEU A 4 26.78 -22.61 14.36
N ALA A 5 26.52 -22.99 15.61
CA ALA A 5 25.70 -24.15 15.95
C ALA A 5 24.20 -23.91 15.69
N ALA A 6 23.71 -22.68 15.91
CA ALA A 6 22.33 -22.30 15.62
C ALA A 6 22.06 -22.28 14.10
N PHE A 7 23.00 -21.75 13.30
CA PHE A 7 22.90 -21.78 11.83
C PHE A 7 23.00 -23.20 11.25
N ARG A 8 23.87 -24.05 11.82
CA ARG A 8 24.01 -25.44 11.36
C ARG A 8 22.76 -26.28 11.64
N ASN A 9 22.11 -26.08 12.78
CA ASN A 9 20.87 -26.78 13.12
C ASN A 9 19.69 -26.33 12.25
N TYR A 10 19.63 -25.05 11.88
CA TYR A 10 18.63 -24.51 10.97
C TYR A 10 18.78 -25.07 9.53
N PHE A 11 20.00 -25.21 9.02
CA PHE A 11 20.23 -25.82 7.69
C PHE A 11 20.00 -27.33 7.67
N ASN A 12 20.35 -28.05 8.74
CA ASN A 12 20.12 -29.49 8.81
C ASN A 12 18.62 -29.86 8.88
N SER A 13 17.78 -29.03 9.51
CA SER A 13 16.33 -29.26 9.53
C SER A 13 15.65 -29.06 8.17
N ILE A 14 16.26 -28.26 7.28
CA ILE A 14 15.79 -28.08 5.90
C ILE A 14 16.23 -29.28 5.03
N TYR A 15 17.42 -29.83 5.29
CA TYR A 15 17.94 -30.97 4.53
C TYR A 15 17.19 -32.28 4.80
N GLU A 16 16.77 -32.52 6.05
CA GLU A 16 16.01 -33.73 6.43
C GLU A 16 14.59 -33.83 5.83
N PHE A 17 14.03 -32.72 5.32
CA PHE A 17 12.71 -32.73 4.66
C PHE A 17 12.74 -33.18 3.19
N SER A 18 13.93 -33.34 2.60
CA SER A 18 14.08 -33.57 1.16
C SER A 18 14.42 -35.01 0.76
N HIS A 19 14.45 -35.96 1.71
CA HIS A 19 14.75 -37.37 1.42
C HIS A 19 13.70 -38.29 2.06
N PRO A 20 12.77 -38.89 1.29
CA PRO A 20 11.86 -39.89 1.84
C PRO A 20 12.67 -41.13 2.27
N LYS A 21 12.49 -41.54 3.53
CA LYS A 21 13.27 -42.59 4.20
C LYS A 21 12.93 -44.01 3.78
N ASN A 22 11.98 -44.23 2.86
CA ASN A 22 11.60 -45.57 2.40
C ASN A 22 11.47 -45.66 0.88
N ASN A 23 11.89 -46.79 0.31
CA ASN A 23 11.89 -47.06 -1.13
C ASN A 23 10.48 -47.24 -1.73
N ASP A 24 9.44 -47.39 -0.91
CA ASP A 24 8.08 -47.67 -1.38
C ASP A 24 7.29 -46.40 -1.79
N ASP A 25 7.73 -45.21 -1.39
CA ASP A 25 7.08 -43.94 -1.77
C ASP A 25 7.53 -43.41 -3.15
N LYS A 26 8.52 -44.06 -3.79
CA LYS A 26 8.98 -43.68 -5.13
C LYS A 26 7.99 -44.01 -6.25
N VAL A 27 7.09 -44.97 -6.02
CA VAL A 27 6.17 -45.46 -7.07
C VAL A 27 4.92 -44.57 -7.22
N ILE A 28 4.54 -43.82 -6.19
CA ILE A 28 3.37 -42.93 -6.25
C ILE A 28 3.75 -41.55 -6.81
N ALA A 29 4.98 -41.06 -6.59
CA ALA A 29 5.44 -39.77 -7.12
C ALA A 29 5.74 -39.77 -8.63
N LEU A 30 6.09 -40.93 -9.22
CA LEU A 30 6.38 -41.05 -10.66
C LEU A 30 5.12 -41.16 -11.55
N SER A 31 3.94 -41.31 -10.94
CA SER A 31 2.65 -41.45 -11.65
C SER A 31 1.96 -40.10 -11.90
N ALA A 32 2.33 -39.05 -11.16
CA ALA A 32 1.76 -37.71 -11.29
C ALA A 32 2.53 -36.78 -12.25
N PHE A 33 3.66 -37.24 -12.81
CA PHE A 33 4.54 -36.41 -13.65
C PHE A 33 4.38 -36.65 -15.16
N LYS A 34 3.28 -37.27 -15.60
CA LYS A 34 3.07 -37.65 -17.00
C LYS A 34 1.71 -37.27 -17.60
N ILE A 35 1.08 -36.20 -17.14
CA ILE A 35 -0.07 -35.57 -17.81
C ILE A 35 -0.01 -34.04 -17.68
N LYS A 36 0.69 -33.39 -18.62
CA LYS A 36 0.28 -32.14 -19.32
C LYS A 36 1.46 -31.62 -20.16
N SER A 37 1.63 -32.27 -21.31
CA SER A 37 2.35 -31.74 -22.47
C SER A 37 1.56 -32.24 -23.68
N CYS A 38 1.39 -31.39 -24.70
CA CYS A 38 0.37 -31.40 -25.77
C CYS A 38 -0.91 -30.68 -25.33
N SER A 39 -1.45 -29.67 -26.02
CA SER A 39 -1.32 -29.16 -27.39
C SER A 39 -1.91 -27.72 -27.37
N ILE A 40 -1.46 -26.74 -28.16
CA ILE A 40 -1.93 -26.44 -29.51
C ILE A 40 -1.07 -25.27 -30.06
N ILE A 41 -0.45 -25.49 -31.23
CA ILE A 41 -0.03 -24.44 -32.16
C ILE A 41 -0.61 -24.82 -33.54
N HIS A 42 -1.05 -23.78 -34.26
CA HIS A 42 -1.51 -23.66 -35.65
C HIS A 42 -2.94 -24.10 -36.04
N ASN A 43 -3.73 -23.12 -36.52
CA ASN A 43 -3.91 -22.98 -37.97
C ASN A 43 -4.28 -21.54 -38.39
N PHE A 44 -3.47 -21.03 -39.31
CA PHE A 44 -3.79 -19.94 -40.23
C PHE A 44 -4.33 -20.60 -41.51
N GLN A 45 -5.52 -20.23 -41.98
CA GLN A 45 -5.88 -20.37 -43.39
C GLN A 45 -6.81 -19.22 -43.78
N SER A 46 -6.32 -18.42 -44.72
CA SER A 46 -7.03 -17.39 -45.46
C SER A 46 -7.96 -18.00 -46.49
N VAL A 47 -9.21 -17.53 -46.57
CA VAL A 47 -9.98 -17.49 -47.82
C VAL A 47 -10.78 -16.20 -47.86
N THR A 48 -10.49 -15.39 -48.88
CA THR A 48 -11.25 -14.24 -49.36
C THR A 48 -12.56 -14.67 -50.01
N THR A 49 -13.67 -13.98 -49.74
CA THR A 49 -14.71 -13.67 -50.75
C THR A 49 -15.52 -12.44 -50.36
N ASN A 50 -15.74 -11.59 -51.37
CA ASN A 50 -16.67 -10.46 -51.41
C ASN A 50 -18.09 -10.83 -50.97
N ASN A 51 -18.78 -9.91 -50.30
CA ASN A 51 -20.04 -9.33 -50.81
C ASN A 51 -20.60 -8.24 -49.89
N SER A 52 -20.84 -7.10 -50.51
CA SER A 52 -21.72 -6.02 -50.09
C SER A 52 -23.18 -6.45 -50.05
N SER A 53 -23.94 -6.07 -49.02
CA SER A 53 -25.23 -5.37 -49.16
C SER A 53 -25.94 -5.13 -47.82
N SER A 54 -26.35 -3.87 -47.64
CA SER A 54 -27.57 -3.39 -46.98
C SER A 54 -28.13 -4.14 -45.75
N LEU A 55 -28.15 -3.44 -44.61
CA LEU A 55 -29.36 -3.29 -43.80
C LEU A 55 -29.26 -2.04 -42.92
N GLN A 56 -29.75 -0.93 -43.48
CA GLN A 56 -30.30 0.19 -42.73
C GLN A 56 -31.49 -0.32 -41.89
N GLY A 57 -31.52 0.04 -40.62
CA GLY A 57 -32.78 0.01 -39.87
C GLY A 57 -32.63 -0.13 -38.37
N ARG A 58 -32.98 0.96 -37.66
CA ARG A 58 -33.43 1.02 -36.27
C ARG A 58 -32.37 0.98 -35.17
N PHE A 59 -31.88 2.15 -34.78
CA PHE A 59 -31.76 2.55 -33.37
C PHE A 59 -31.87 4.07 -33.27
N SER A 60 -33.09 4.59 -33.11
CA SER A 60 -33.35 5.95 -32.63
C SER A 60 -34.41 5.86 -31.54
N LYS A 61 -33.95 5.84 -30.29
CA LYS A 61 -34.66 6.20 -29.05
C LYS A 61 -33.81 5.76 -27.87
N LEU A 62 -32.96 6.67 -27.39
CA LEU A 62 -32.45 6.74 -26.01
C LEU A 62 -31.62 8.04 -25.88
N GLU A 63 -32.27 9.17 -26.10
CA GLU A 63 -31.85 10.46 -25.58
C GLU A 63 -33.05 11.01 -24.81
N ASP A 64 -33.01 10.87 -23.49
CA ASP A 64 -33.72 11.72 -22.53
C ASP A 64 -33.54 11.12 -21.13
N PHE A 65 -32.40 11.39 -20.49
CA PHE A 65 -32.25 11.41 -19.02
C PHE A 65 -30.87 11.97 -18.65
N SER A 66 -30.68 13.30 -18.72
CA SER A 66 -29.65 13.96 -17.90
C SER A 66 -29.88 15.46 -17.74
N LYS A 67 -30.87 15.86 -16.93
CA LYS A 67 -30.86 17.16 -16.25
C LYS A 67 -31.46 17.01 -14.87
N ALA A 68 -30.62 16.57 -13.93
CA ALA A 68 -30.85 16.80 -12.51
C ALA A 68 -29.75 17.76 -12.05
N ASP A 69 -30.12 19.03 -11.91
CA ASP A 69 -29.27 20.08 -11.38
C ASP A 69 -28.91 19.78 -9.93
N ILE A 70 -27.64 19.48 -9.69
CA ILE A 70 -27.07 19.47 -8.33
C ILE A 70 -26.67 20.92 -8.03
N GLN A 71 -27.50 21.64 -7.29
CA GLN A 71 -27.11 22.89 -6.66
C GLN A 71 -26.07 22.59 -5.56
N ILE A 72 -24.79 22.72 -5.90
CA ILE A 72 -23.71 22.76 -4.90
C ILE A 72 -23.65 24.19 -4.34
N ASN A 73 -23.75 24.29 -3.02
CA ASN A 73 -23.70 25.55 -2.27
C ASN A 73 -22.40 26.33 -2.56
N ASN A 74 -22.52 27.49 -3.21
CA ASN A 74 -21.41 28.36 -3.67
C ASN A 74 -20.66 29.14 -2.57
N LYS A 75 -20.73 28.74 -1.29
CA LYS A 75 -20.14 29.51 -0.18
C LYS A 75 -18.63 29.35 0.01
N THR A 76 -17.95 28.51 -0.78
CA THR A 76 -16.50 28.25 -0.64
C THR A 76 -15.65 28.94 -1.72
N LYS A 77 -16.24 29.79 -2.58
CA LYS A 77 -15.60 30.25 -3.81
C LYS A 77 -14.65 31.46 -3.68
N THR A 78 -14.34 31.93 -2.48
CA THR A 78 -13.68 33.24 -2.30
C THR A 78 -12.17 33.19 -2.01
N ILE A 79 -11.48 32.04 -2.14
CA ILE A 79 -10.02 31.94 -1.90
C ILE A 79 -9.21 31.50 -3.13
N LEU A 80 -9.84 31.13 -4.25
CA LEU A 80 -9.15 30.39 -5.34
C LEU A 80 -9.17 31.07 -6.73
N ASN A 81 -9.19 32.40 -6.82
CA ASN A 81 -9.19 33.12 -8.11
C ASN A 81 -7.79 33.55 -8.59
N ASP A 82 -6.73 32.92 -8.09
CA ASP A 82 -5.39 33.07 -8.66
C ASP A 82 -5.10 31.79 -9.45
N ASP A 83 -5.01 31.89 -10.78
CA ASP A 83 -4.73 30.76 -11.68
C ASP A 83 -3.26 30.26 -11.56
N SER A 84 -2.47 30.85 -10.67
CA SER A 84 -1.15 30.32 -10.35
C SER A 84 -1.28 29.03 -9.52
N PRO A 85 -0.53 27.95 -9.88
CA PRO A 85 -0.60 26.69 -9.13
C PRO A 85 -0.24 26.95 -7.67
N LEU A 86 -1.14 26.56 -6.77
CA LEU A 86 -0.98 26.69 -5.33
C LEU A 86 0.33 26.03 -4.91
N THR A 87 1.35 26.84 -4.63
CA THR A 87 2.61 26.34 -4.09
C THR A 87 2.36 26.07 -2.61
N VAL A 88 1.88 24.87 -2.30
CA VAL A 88 1.53 24.49 -0.93
C VAL A 88 2.77 24.47 -0.07
N THR A 89 2.94 25.49 0.78
CA THR A 89 4.02 25.52 1.78
C THR A 89 3.56 24.84 3.08
N LYS A 90 4.52 24.53 3.97
CA LYS A 90 4.22 24.04 5.33
C LYS A 90 3.31 24.98 6.12
N THR A 91 3.33 26.29 5.84
CA THR A 91 2.43 27.25 6.46
C THR A 91 1.01 27.22 5.89
N ASP A 92 0.80 26.58 4.74
CA ASP A 92 -0.48 26.54 4.05
C ASP A 92 -1.26 25.26 4.34
N LEU A 93 -0.57 24.12 4.50
CA LEU A 93 -1.22 22.84 4.80
C LEU A 93 -2.18 22.90 6.01
N PRO A 94 -1.82 23.48 7.17
CA PRO A 94 -2.74 23.59 8.29
C PRO A 94 -3.96 24.47 8.03
N LYS A 95 -3.89 25.37 7.03
CA LYS A 95 -4.95 26.33 6.67
C LYS A 95 -5.93 25.77 5.64
N LEU A 96 -5.59 24.66 4.97
CA LEU A 96 -6.48 24.03 3.99
C LEU A 96 -7.80 23.63 4.66
N THR A 97 -8.90 23.89 3.96
CA THR A 97 -10.24 23.51 4.41
C THR A 97 -10.32 22.00 4.59
N ASN A 98 -11.09 21.55 5.58
CA ASN A 98 -11.40 20.12 5.71
C ASN A 98 -12.26 19.69 4.52
N VAL A 99 -11.90 18.58 3.91
CA VAL A 99 -12.70 17.98 2.84
C VAL A 99 -13.59 16.90 3.44
N GLU A 100 -14.87 16.92 3.08
CA GLU A 100 -15.82 15.89 3.50
C GLU A 100 -15.52 14.57 2.77
N LEU A 101 -15.58 13.45 3.48
CA LEU A 101 -15.36 12.11 2.89
C LEU A 101 -16.27 11.90 1.66
N SER A 102 -17.53 12.32 1.72
CA SER A 102 -18.47 12.18 0.60
C SER A 102 -18.03 12.92 -0.67
N ALA A 103 -17.24 13.98 -0.55
CA ALA A 103 -16.66 14.68 -1.69
C ALA A 103 -15.44 13.92 -2.23
N VAL A 104 -14.57 13.44 -1.34
CA VAL A 104 -13.41 12.60 -1.71
C VAL A 104 -13.86 11.34 -2.45
N LEU A 105 -14.92 10.67 -2.00
CA LEU A 105 -15.45 9.47 -2.66
C LEU A 105 -15.91 9.74 -4.11
N LYS A 106 -16.39 10.95 -4.43
CA LYS A 106 -16.75 11.35 -5.80
C LYS A 106 -15.54 11.57 -6.71
N ALA A 107 -14.33 11.62 -6.15
CA ALA A 107 -13.12 11.65 -6.95
C ALA A 107 -12.79 10.25 -7.50
N TYR A 108 -13.16 9.16 -6.83
CA TYR A 108 -12.90 7.80 -7.31
C TYR A 108 -13.79 7.44 -8.51
N SER A 109 -13.29 6.59 -9.41
CA SER A 109 -14.14 5.88 -10.35
C SER A 109 -15.03 4.88 -9.61
N GLN A 110 -16.14 4.49 -10.22
CA GLN A 110 -17.08 3.54 -9.61
C GLN A 110 -16.41 2.20 -9.24
N THR A 111 -15.42 1.76 -10.03
CA THR A 111 -14.69 0.51 -9.81
C THR A 111 -13.84 0.54 -8.54
N TYR A 112 -13.28 1.70 -8.20
CA TYR A 112 -12.28 1.85 -7.14
C TYR A 112 -12.81 2.56 -5.88
N MET A 113 -14.07 2.98 -5.90
CA MET A 113 -14.73 3.55 -4.73
C MET A 113 -15.00 2.45 -3.68
N PRO A 114 -14.76 2.68 -2.38
CA PRO A 114 -14.98 1.70 -1.30
C PRO A 114 -16.46 1.44 -1.02
N HIS A 115 -17.23 0.91 -1.98
CA HIS A 115 -18.67 0.66 -1.81
C HIS A 115 -18.94 -0.30 -0.64
N ALA A 116 -18.16 -1.38 -0.53
CA ALA A 116 -18.34 -2.38 0.52
C ALA A 116 -18.29 -1.79 1.93
N ASN A 117 -17.40 -0.81 2.17
CA ASN A 117 -17.19 -0.21 3.49
C ASN A 117 -17.71 1.23 3.62
N GLN A 118 -18.35 1.76 2.58
CA GLN A 118 -18.75 3.17 2.49
C GLN A 118 -19.58 3.62 3.70
N LYS A 119 -20.56 2.80 4.09
CA LYS A 119 -21.43 3.07 5.23
C LYS A 119 -20.63 3.22 6.52
N ASN A 120 -19.75 2.25 6.81
CA ASN A 120 -18.94 2.29 8.02
C ASN A 120 -18.00 3.51 8.02
N LEU A 121 -17.37 3.84 6.89
CA LEU A 121 -16.51 5.02 6.79
C LEU A 121 -17.28 6.33 7.07
N LEU A 122 -18.47 6.49 6.48
CA LEU A 122 -19.31 7.68 6.69
C LEU A 122 -19.79 7.83 8.14
N GLU A 123 -20.17 6.73 8.79
CA GLU A 123 -20.55 6.72 10.21
C GLU A 123 -19.34 6.96 11.12
N TYR A 124 -18.24 6.27 10.84
CA TYR A 124 -16.99 6.36 11.59
C TYR A 124 -16.40 7.75 11.54
N GLY A 125 -16.32 8.41 10.37
CA GLY A 125 -15.79 9.76 10.24
C GLY A 125 -16.52 10.83 11.06
N LYS A 126 -17.77 10.55 11.49
CA LYS A 126 -18.57 11.42 12.37
C LYS A 126 -18.46 11.04 13.85
N SER A 127 -17.87 9.89 14.16
CA SER A 127 -17.80 9.33 15.52
C SER A 127 -16.75 10.02 16.39
N ARG A 128 -16.86 9.84 17.71
CA ARG A 128 -15.82 10.25 18.67
C ARG A 128 -14.56 9.39 18.53
N ASP A 129 -14.73 8.12 18.17
CA ASP A 129 -13.61 7.18 17.98
C ASP A 129 -12.71 7.63 16.85
N TYR A 130 -13.26 8.09 15.71
CA TYR A 130 -12.46 8.66 14.64
C TYR A 130 -11.62 9.84 15.12
N LYS A 131 -12.20 10.76 15.90
CA LYS A 131 -11.44 11.90 16.41
C LYS A 131 -10.26 11.45 17.27
N ARG A 132 -10.46 10.44 18.12
CA ARG A 132 -9.38 9.85 18.94
C ARG A 132 -8.32 9.18 18.07
N HIS A 133 -8.72 8.29 17.18
CA HIS A 133 -7.82 7.58 16.27
C HIS A 133 -7.03 8.54 15.36
N ALA A 134 -7.67 9.58 14.83
CA ALA A 134 -7.00 10.61 14.03
C ALA A 134 -5.87 11.33 14.79
N GLN A 135 -6.00 11.52 16.11
CA GLN A 135 -4.95 12.11 16.95
C GLN A 135 -3.77 11.18 17.19
N SER A 136 -3.95 9.86 17.07
CA SER A 136 -2.85 8.90 17.12
C SER A 136 -1.95 8.97 15.87
N ALA A 137 -2.42 9.61 14.79
CA ALA A 137 -1.75 9.53 13.51
C ALA A 137 -0.38 10.21 13.53
N ARG A 138 0.63 9.54 12.97
CA ARG A 138 2.03 10.00 12.90
C ARG A 138 2.63 9.69 11.54
N ILE A 139 3.53 10.55 11.10
CA ILE A 139 4.31 10.40 9.86
C ILE A 139 5.75 10.10 10.25
N TYR A 140 6.22 8.89 9.98
CA TYR A 140 7.61 8.51 10.19
C TYR A 140 8.34 8.64 8.85
N TYR A 141 9.38 9.47 8.77
CA TYR A 141 10.03 9.78 7.50
C TYR A 141 11.55 9.67 7.59
N ASN A 142 12.17 9.37 6.44
CA ASN A 142 13.62 9.32 6.30
C ASN A 142 14.20 10.73 6.19
N ALA A 143 14.79 11.23 7.26
CA ALA A 143 15.35 12.58 7.34
C ALA A 143 16.62 12.76 6.48
N ASN A 144 17.19 11.67 5.95
CA ASN A 144 18.26 11.76 4.95
C ASN A 144 17.72 11.90 3.52
N GLN A 145 16.41 11.70 3.30
CA GLN A 145 15.77 11.75 1.98
C GLN A 145 14.83 12.95 1.81
N LEU A 146 14.24 13.42 2.92
CA LEU A 146 13.19 14.43 2.93
C LEU A 146 13.45 15.44 4.05
N ALA A 147 13.24 16.73 3.75
CA ALA A 147 12.98 17.73 4.78
C ALA A 147 11.56 17.54 5.36
N GLU A 148 11.25 18.20 6.49
CA GLU A 148 9.93 18.12 7.12
C GLU A 148 8.81 18.57 6.18
N GLU A 149 9.04 19.66 5.45
CA GLU A 149 8.13 20.25 4.48
C GLU A 149 7.84 19.26 3.34
N ASP A 150 8.89 18.59 2.85
CA ASP A 150 8.79 17.60 1.79
C ASP A 150 8.04 16.35 2.26
N ALA A 151 8.26 15.91 3.50
CA ALA A 151 7.53 14.79 4.09
C ALA A 151 6.03 15.08 4.20
N LEU A 152 5.65 16.27 4.66
CA LEU A 152 4.25 16.69 4.69
C LEU A 152 3.63 16.75 3.28
N LYS A 153 4.39 17.29 2.31
CA LYS A 153 3.94 17.38 0.92
C LYS A 153 3.74 16.00 0.30
N VAL A 154 4.67 15.07 0.49
CA VAL A 154 4.59 13.68 0.01
C VAL A 154 3.39 12.93 0.62
N ILE A 155 3.04 13.18 1.88
CA ILE A 155 1.83 12.60 2.48
C ILE A 155 0.54 13.25 1.96
N PHE A 156 0.58 14.55 1.63
CA PHE A 156 -0.60 15.29 1.15
C PHE A 156 -0.91 15.12 -0.34
N GLN A 157 0.09 15.23 -1.20
CA GLN A 157 -0.09 15.23 -2.65
C GLN A 157 0.04 13.81 -3.21
N ARG A 158 -0.94 12.97 -2.89
CA ARG A 158 -1.04 11.58 -3.36
C ARG A 158 -2.20 11.41 -4.33
N GLU A 159 -2.23 10.30 -5.04
CA GLU A 159 -3.36 9.98 -5.90
C GLU A 159 -4.36 9.04 -5.21
N PRO A 160 -5.66 9.06 -5.57
CA PRO A 160 -6.66 8.13 -5.00
C PRO A 160 -6.36 6.64 -5.24
N THR A 161 -5.68 6.32 -6.34
CA THR A 161 -5.39 4.94 -6.76
C THR A 161 -3.92 4.78 -7.12
N ASN A 162 -3.44 3.54 -7.06
CA ASN A 162 -2.05 3.24 -7.41
C ASN A 162 -1.80 3.46 -8.92
N ILE A 163 -0.53 3.66 -9.28
CA ILE A 163 -0.14 3.98 -10.65
C ILE A 163 -0.43 2.84 -11.64
N ALA A 164 -0.38 1.59 -11.17
CA ALA A 164 -0.64 0.41 -11.99
C ALA A 164 -2.10 0.29 -12.43
N MET A 165 -3.04 0.93 -11.73
CA MET A 165 -4.47 0.93 -12.09
C MET A 165 -4.80 1.90 -13.25
N GLY A 166 -3.87 2.81 -13.59
CA GLY A 166 -3.96 3.72 -14.73
C GLY A 166 -4.67 5.06 -14.46
N PRO A 167 -4.62 6.01 -15.41
CA PRO A 167 -4.98 7.42 -15.20
C PRO A 167 -6.50 7.70 -15.12
N ASN A 168 -7.35 6.72 -15.44
CA ASN A 168 -8.81 6.92 -15.53
C ASN A 168 -9.57 6.42 -14.29
N GLN A 169 -8.86 6.17 -13.19
CA GLN A 169 -9.45 5.58 -11.99
C GLN A 169 -9.91 6.59 -10.95
N TYR A 170 -9.67 7.86 -11.22
CA TYR A 170 -10.22 8.97 -10.46
C TYR A 170 -10.40 10.19 -11.36
N ASN A 171 -11.26 11.11 -10.95
CA ASN A 171 -11.55 12.34 -11.65
C ASN A 171 -10.54 13.43 -11.22
N ILE A 172 -9.59 13.71 -12.12
CA ILE A 172 -8.52 14.70 -11.90
C ILE A 172 -9.07 16.09 -11.57
N LYS A 173 -10.13 16.55 -12.26
CA LYS A 173 -10.74 17.87 -12.01
C LYS A 173 -11.38 17.94 -10.62
N ASN A 174 -11.98 16.84 -10.16
CA ASN A 174 -12.49 16.77 -8.80
C ASN A 174 -11.34 16.79 -7.78
N LEU A 175 -10.23 16.10 -8.06
CA LEU A 175 -9.05 16.13 -7.19
C LEU A 175 -8.49 17.55 -7.04
N GLU A 176 -8.32 18.24 -8.17
CA GLU A 176 -7.86 19.63 -8.22
C GLU A 176 -8.81 20.56 -7.47
N GLY A 177 -10.12 20.44 -7.69
CA GLY A 177 -11.11 21.25 -6.98
C GLY A 177 -11.17 20.99 -5.47
N LEU A 178 -10.77 19.80 -5.00
CA LEU A 178 -10.78 19.45 -3.57
C LEU A 178 -9.47 19.82 -2.87
N PHE A 179 -8.33 19.64 -3.53
CA PHE A 179 -7.02 19.68 -2.88
C PHE A 179 -6.04 20.69 -3.48
N GLY A 180 -6.41 21.33 -4.60
CA GLY A 180 -5.55 22.29 -5.30
C GLY A 180 -4.43 21.65 -6.11
N TYR A 181 -4.47 20.34 -6.35
CA TYR A 181 -3.53 19.64 -7.22
C TYR A 181 -4.24 18.58 -8.07
N SER A 182 -3.75 18.37 -9.29
CA SER A 182 -4.33 17.44 -10.26
C SER A 182 -3.63 16.08 -10.31
N THR A 183 -2.36 16.03 -9.90
CA THR A 183 -1.52 14.81 -9.90
C THR A 183 -0.67 14.74 -8.63
N GLY A 184 -0.29 13.52 -8.20
CA GLY A 184 0.57 13.36 -7.03
C GLY A 184 1.99 13.90 -7.28
N VAL A 185 2.74 14.19 -6.20
CA VAL A 185 4.12 14.76 -6.32
C VAL A 185 5.08 13.93 -7.16
N PHE A 186 4.84 12.64 -7.30
CA PHE A 186 5.68 11.74 -8.08
C PHE A 186 5.39 11.81 -9.59
N ASN A 187 4.20 12.25 -9.97
CA ASN A 187 3.76 12.41 -11.35
C ASN A 187 3.85 13.87 -11.82
N ASP A 188 3.87 14.82 -10.89
CA ASP A 188 4.11 16.23 -11.18
C ASP A 188 5.59 16.45 -11.54
N ILE A 189 5.85 16.77 -12.82
CA ILE A 189 7.19 17.00 -13.36
C ILE A 189 7.85 18.29 -12.82
N ASP A 190 7.01 19.24 -12.42
CA ASP A 190 7.42 20.55 -11.92
C ASP A 190 7.59 20.53 -10.39
N ALA A 191 7.05 19.52 -9.71
CA ALA A 191 7.26 19.33 -8.28
C ALA A 191 8.73 19.03 -7.95
N LYS A 192 9.37 19.96 -7.23
CA LYS A 192 10.70 19.80 -6.65
C LYS A 192 10.67 19.81 -5.13
N LYS A 193 11.63 19.12 -4.52
CA LYS A 193 11.94 19.22 -3.10
C LYS A 193 12.52 20.58 -2.75
N LEU A 194 12.63 20.88 -1.46
CA LEU A 194 13.28 22.12 -0.99
C LEU A 194 14.73 22.28 -1.47
N ASP A 195 15.47 21.18 -1.63
CA ASP A 195 16.85 21.20 -2.14
C ASP A 195 16.93 21.30 -3.68
N GLY A 196 15.79 21.42 -4.37
CA GLY A 196 15.68 21.49 -5.83
C GLY A 196 15.70 20.13 -6.53
N SER A 197 15.90 19.04 -5.80
CA SER A 197 15.86 17.69 -6.40
C SER A 197 14.44 17.24 -6.75
N SER A 198 14.34 16.26 -7.65
CA SER A 198 13.06 15.73 -8.13
C SER A 198 12.45 14.72 -7.16
N TYR A 199 11.14 14.84 -6.88
CA TYR A 199 10.41 13.79 -6.16
C TYR A 199 10.31 12.48 -6.97
N LYS A 200 10.42 12.53 -8.30
CA LYS A 200 10.28 11.33 -9.13
C LYS A 200 11.55 10.47 -9.17
N GLU A 201 12.72 11.09 -8.97
CA GLU A 201 14.02 10.45 -9.19
C GLU A 201 14.63 9.87 -7.92
N LEU A 202 14.39 10.50 -6.76
CA LEU A 202 14.97 10.09 -5.48
C LEU A 202 13.90 9.52 -4.54
N PRO A 203 14.22 8.49 -3.73
CA PRO A 203 13.28 7.93 -2.77
C PRO A 203 12.79 9.01 -1.79
N ASN A 204 11.51 8.87 -1.42
CA ASN A 204 10.79 9.83 -0.58
C ASN A 204 10.02 9.08 0.50
N THR A 205 10.74 8.35 1.33
CA THR A 205 10.11 7.40 2.25
C THR A 205 9.49 8.13 3.43
N ALA A 206 8.16 8.17 3.42
CA ALA A 206 7.30 8.65 4.50
C ALA A 206 6.19 7.64 4.75
N CYS A 207 6.14 7.11 5.97
CA CYS A 207 5.21 6.09 6.42
C CYS A 207 4.14 6.73 7.31
N VAL A 208 2.93 6.18 7.30
CA VAL A 208 1.83 6.72 8.13
C VAL A 208 1.34 5.67 9.10
N TYR A 209 1.42 6.00 10.38
CA TYR A 209 0.84 5.23 11.48
C TYR A 209 -0.51 5.81 11.87
N SER A 210 -1.48 4.98 12.24
CA SER A 210 -2.66 5.39 13.02
C SER A 210 -3.38 4.19 13.63
N GLU A 211 -4.06 4.42 14.76
CA GLU A 211 -5.16 3.59 15.23
C GLU A 211 -6.36 3.72 14.28
N THR A 212 -7.19 2.67 14.18
CA THR A 212 -8.37 2.63 13.33
C THR A 212 -9.30 1.48 13.73
N TYR A 213 -10.48 1.42 13.11
CA TYR A 213 -11.30 0.20 13.14
C TYR A 213 -11.02 -0.68 11.93
N LEU A 214 -11.12 -1.99 12.16
CA LEU A 214 -11.25 -3.03 11.14
C LEU A 214 -12.64 -3.67 11.27
N TRP A 215 -13.38 -3.76 10.16
CA TRP A 215 -14.71 -4.35 10.05
C TRP A 215 -14.66 -5.70 9.36
N ASN A 216 -15.36 -6.69 9.93
CA ASN A 216 -15.48 -8.03 9.35
C ASN A 216 -16.94 -8.51 9.36
N PRO A 217 -17.60 -8.62 8.19
CA PRO A 217 -17.12 -8.19 6.87
C PRO A 217 -17.06 -6.65 6.76
N PRO A 218 -16.40 -6.10 5.72
CA PRO A 218 -16.55 -4.70 5.33
C PRO A 218 -18.02 -4.27 5.23
N GLY A 219 -18.37 -3.09 5.74
CA GLY A 219 -19.77 -2.63 5.81
C GLY A 219 -20.58 -3.25 6.96
N GLY A 220 -20.01 -4.23 7.68
CA GLY A 220 -20.64 -4.95 8.77
C GLY A 220 -20.74 -4.16 10.08
N LYS A 221 -21.39 -4.78 11.07
CA LYS A 221 -21.49 -4.24 12.44
C LYS A 221 -20.32 -4.66 13.34
N ASN A 222 -19.73 -5.82 13.06
CA ASN A 222 -18.62 -6.33 13.84
C ASN A 222 -17.35 -5.55 13.49
N LYS A 223 -16.75 -4.94 14.50
CA LYS A 223 -15.52 -4.16 14.37
C LYS A 223 -14.60 -4.41 15.54
N ILE A 224 -13.31 -4.38 15.26
CA ILE A 224 -12.22 -4.44 16.25
C ILE A 224 -11.31 -3.23 16.06
N GLU A 225 -10.68 -2.78 17.13
CA GLU A 225 -9.68 -1.72 17.13
C GLU A 225 -8.30 -2.30 16.83
N VAL A 226 -7.65 -1.74 15.81
CA VAL A 226 -6.31 -2.13 15.35
C VAL A 226 -5.49 -0.88 15.07
N ALA A 227 -4.18 -1.02 15.04
CA ALA A 227 -3.27 0.00 14.55
C ALA A 227 -2.72 -0.45 13.19
N CYS A 228 -2.45 0.51 12.32
CA CYS A 228 -1.90 0.26 11.02
C CYS A 228 -0.68 1.16 10.79
N LEU A 229 0.38 0.59 10.24
CA LEU A 229 1.51 1.32 9.69
C LEU A 229 1.57 1.06 8.18
N SER A 230 1.22 2.06 7.37
CA SER A 230 1.36 1.99 5.93
C SER A 230 2.78 2.36 5.51
N LEU A 231 3.49 1.37 4.94
CA LEU A 231 4.90 1.45 4.56
C LEU A 231 5.05 1.46 3.03
N PRO A 232 5.70 2.49 2.46
CA PRO A 232 6.01 2.53 1.03
C PRO A 232 7.28 1.73 0.72
N ALA A 233 7.14 0.46 0.36
CA ALA A 233 8.27 -0.33 -0.11
C ALA A 233 8.67 0.05 -1.55
N PRO A 234 9.93 -0.14 -1.98
CA PRO A 234 10.34 0.09 -3.36
C PRO A 234 9.46 -0.67 -4.36
N ALA A 235 8.74 0.06 -5.22
CA ALA A 235 7.96 -0.50 -6.32
C ALA A 235 8.86 -0.65 -7.56
N LEU A 236 9.34 -1.88 -7.80
CA LEU A 236 10.26 -2.25 -8.90
C LEU A 236 9.58 -3.19 -9.90
N ASP A 237 8.26 -3.09 -10.03
CA ASP A 237 7.42 -3.89 -10.91
C ASP A 237 7.32 -3.34 -12.33
N SER A 238 7.75 -2.09 -12.55
CA SER A 238 7.84 -1.46 -13.86
C SER A 238 8.97 -0.43 -13.89
N VAL A 239 9.65 -0.30 -15.05
CA VAL A 239 10.68 0.73 -15.29
C VAL A 239 10.12 2.15 -15.23
N ASN A 240 8.80 2.29 -15.31
CA ASN A 240 8.10 3.57 -15.22
C ASN A 240 7.72 3.95 -13.78
N GLN A 241 7.96 3.07 -12.80
CA GLN A 241 7.71 3.38 -11.40
C GLN A 241 8.59 4.55 -10.95
N PRO A 242 8.07 5.44 -10.08
CA PRO A 242 8.92 6.41 -9.39
C PRO A 242 10.10 5.70 -8.73
N HIS A 243 11.28 6.33 -8.78
CA HIS A 243 12.51 5.85 -8.15
C HIS A 243 13.07 4.53 -8.71
N TYR A 244 12.49 3.90 -9.74
CA TYR A 244 13.05 2.67 -10.33
C TYR A 244 14.53 2.84 -10.70
N SER A 245 14.86 3.94 -11.36
CA SER A 245 16.24 4.27 -11.76
C SER A 245 17.18 4.55 -10.58
N TYR A 246 16.66 4.89 -9.40
CA TYR A 246 17.48 5.06 -8.20
C TYR A 246 18.03 3.71 -7.73
N TYR A 247 17.18 2.68 -7.72
CA TYR A 247 17.50 1.32 -7.27
C TYR A 247 18.16 0.47 -8.35
N MET A 248 18.18 0.92 -9.61
CA MET A 248 18.69 0.15 -10.73
C MET A 248 19.89 0.84 -11.38
N HIS A 249 21.01 0.14 -11.48
CA HIS A 249 22.23 0.63 -12.15
C HIS A 249 22.65 -0.35 -13.26
N SER A 250 22.79 0.15 -14.49
CA SER A 250 23.15 -0.68 -15.66
C SER A 250 22.24 -1.92 -15.84
N GLY A 251 20.94 -1.76 -15.54
CA GLY A 251 19.95 -2.83 -15.65
C GLY A 251 19.99 -3.88 -14.53
N LYS A 252 20.78 -3.66 -13.46
CA LYS A 252 20.86 -4.55 -12.29
C LYS A 252 20.42 -3.82 -11.02
N LEU A 253 19.97 -4.58 -10.03
CA LEU A 253 19.62 -4.02 -8.73
C LEU A 253 20.88 -3.51 -8.01
N ASP A 254 20.85 -2.25 -7.59
CA ASP A 254 21.82 -1.68 -6.67
C ASP A 254 21.52 -2.22 -5.26
N ALA A 255 22.18 -3.33 -4.93
CA ALA A 255 21.97 -4.08 -3.70
C ALA A 255 22.11 -3.20 -2.45
N LYS A 256 23.06 -2.27 -2.45
CA LYS A 256 23.35 -1.41 -1.31
C LYS A 256 22.23 -0.40 -1.07
N LYS A 257 21.75 0.26 -2.13
CA LYS A 257 20.61 1.20 -2.01
C LYS A 257 19.34 0.48 -1.58
N TYR A 258 19.08 -0.69 -2.16
CA TYR A 258 17.92 -1.50 -1.78
C TYR A 258 18.01 -1.96 -0.31
N GLU A 259 19.19 -2.43 0.13
CA GLU A 259 19.43 -2.81 1.53
C GLU A 259 19.21 -1.64 2.50
N GLN A 260 19.74 -0.46 2.16
CA GLN A 260 19.56 0.75 2.98
C GLN A 260 18.08 1.09 3.15
N GLU A 261 17.30 1.01 2.08
CA GLU A 261 15.87 1.29 2.12
C GLU A 261 15.11 0.25 2.97
N ILE A 262 15.36 -1.05 2.75
CA ILE A 262 14.69 -2.10 3.52
C ILE A 262 15.07 -2.03 5.01
N ASN A 263 16.34 -1.75 5.34
CA ASN A 263 16.76 -1.53 6.72
C ASN A 263 16.02 -0.34 7.36
N PHE A 264 15.88 0.77 6.63
CA PHE A 264 15.12 1.93 7.09
C PHE A 264 13.65 1.59 7.39
N LEU A 265 12.99 0.84 6.51
CA LEU A 265 11.60 0.40 6.73
C LEU A 265 11.47 -0.47 7.98
N PHE A 266 12.41 -1.40 8.22
CA PHE A 266 12.42 -2.20 9.45
C PHE A 266 12.75 -1.38 10.70
N GLN A 267 13.64 -0.40 10.63
CA GLN A 267 13.87 0.56 11.73
C GLN A 267 12.61 1.35 12.05
N THR A 268 11.82 1.70 11.02
CA THR A 268 10.52 2.37 11.21
C THR A 268 9.53 1.46 11.93
N ILE A 269 9.41 0.20 11.53
CA ILE A 269 8.57 -0.79 12.22
C ILE A 269 9.00 -0.95 13.68
N GLU A 270 10.30 -1.06 13.95
CA GLU A 270 10.85 -1.14 15.30
C GLU A 270 10.45 0.08 16.13
N LYS A 271 10.67 1.29 15.60
CA LYS A 271 10.34 2.54 16.29
C LYS A 271 8.86 2.63 16.61
N VAL A 272 7.99 2.35 15.65
CA VAL A 272 6.53 2.37 15.83
C VAL A 272 6.10 1.36 16.88
N SER A 273 6.66 0.15 16.85
CA SER A 273 6.35 -0.91 17.82
C SER A 273 6.73 -0.48 19.24
N ARG A 274 7.92 0.13 19.41
CA ARG A 274 8.40 0.65 20.70
C ARG A 274 7.56 1.80 21.21
N ASP A 275 7.26 2.79 20.36
CA ASP A 275 6.47 3.98 20.73
C ASP A 275 5.06 3.62 21.20
N ASN A 276 4.49 2.56 20.63
CA ASN A 276 3.10 2.19 20.80
C ASN A 276 2.91 0.94 21.66
N LEU A 277 4.01 0.35 22.17
CA LEU A 277 3.98 -0.88 22.96
C LEU A 277 3.02 -0.76 24.15
N THR A 278 2.99 0.39 24.81
CA THR A 278 2.10 0.67 25.94
C THR A 278 1.15 1.84 25.70
N ALA A 279 1.45 2.73 24.74
CA ALA A 279 0.68 3.95 24.53
C ALA A 279 -0.59 3.75 23.68
N ALA A 280 -0.60 2.76 22.78
CA ALA A 280 -1.70 2.56 21.85
C ALA A 280 -3.02 2.19 22.55
N PHE A 281 -4.12 2.46 21.85
CA PHE A 281 -5.48 2.07 22.23
C PHE A 281 -5.90 2.63 23.59
N GLY A 282 -5.48 3.88 23.86
CA GLY A 282 -5.72 4.55 25.14
C GLY A 282 -4.93 3.95 26.30
N GLY A 283 -3.67 3.55 26.06
CA GLY A 283 -2.77 3.02 27.09
C GLY A 283 -2.86 1.51 27.31
N LYS A 284 -3.56 0.76 26.44
CA LYS A 284 -3.64 -0.71 26.51
C LYS A 284 -2.45 -1.37 25.82
N GLY A 285 -1.80 -0.66 24.90
CA GLY A 285 -0.62 -1.14 24.19
C GLY A 285 -0.92 -2.07 23.03
N VAL A 286 0.07 -2.20 22.14
CA VAL A 286 0.07 -3.19 21.06
C VAL A 286 0.28 -4.57 21.65
N LYS A 287 -0.52 -5.56 21.24
CA LYS A 287 -0.43 -6.94 21.73
C LYS A 287 0.36 -7.84 20.78
N ARG A 288 0.28 -7.54 19.49
CA ARG A 288 0.78 -8.40 18.42
C ARG A 288 1.15 -7.56 17.21
N LEU A 289 2.26 -7.89 16.58
CA LEU A 289 2.74 -7.28 15.36
C LEU A 289 2.49 -8.23 14.18
N ILE A 290 1.73 -7.77 13.19
CA ILE A 290 1.46 -8.50 11.96
C ILE A 290 2.28 -7.88 10.83
N LEU A 291 3.33 -8.58 10.40
CA LEU A 291 4.18 -8.19 9.28
C LEU A 291 3.60 -8.70 7.96
N SER A 292 3.47 -7.84 6.96
CA SER A 292 3.26 -8.27 5.57
C SER A 292 4.59 -8.48 4.86
N ARG A 293 4.58 -9.18 3.73
CA ARG A 293 5.74 -9.30 2.81
C ARG A 293 5.91 -8.03 1.95
N PHE A 294 5.94 -6.87 2.60
CA PHE A 294 5.95 -5.57 1.93
C PHE A 294 7.08 -5.46 0.89
N GLY A 295 6.71 -5.06 -0.33
CA GLY A 295 7.64 -4.93 -1.47
C GLY A 295 8.19 -6.24 -2.05
N GLN A 296 7.80 -7.42 -1.56
CA GLN A 296 8.39 -8.70 -1.98
C GLN A 296 7.56 -9.49 -3.00
N GLY A 297 6.32 -9.04 -3.25
CA GLY A 297 5.38 -9.66 -4.18
C GLY A 297 5.44 -9.02 -5.56
N ALA A 298 4.31 -8.46 -6.00
CA ALA A 298 4.16 -7.83 -7.30
C ALA A 298 5.23 -6.76 -7.58
N PHE A 299 5.68 -6.04 -6.53
CA PHE A 299 6.68 -4.96 -6.58
C PHE A 299 8.07 -5.39 -7.12
N LEU A 300 8.34 -6.68 -7.32
CA LEU A 300 9.60 -7.15 -7.93
C LEU A 300 9.41 -7.65 -9.37
N GLY A 301 8.30 -7.26 -10.01
CA GLY A 301 7.85 -7.75 -11.31
C GLY A 301 8.83 -7.48 -12.47
N ALA A 302 9.48 -6.31 -12.51
CA ALA A 302 10.39 -5.94 -13.59
C ALA A 302 11.84 -6.35 -13.33
N LEU A 303 12.15 -6.96 -12.18
CA LEU A 303 13.49 -7.45 -11.88
C LEU A 303 13.79 -8.75 -12.62
N SER A 304 15.06 -8.94 -12.97
CA SER A 304 15.58 -10.24 -13.41
C SER A 304 15.42 -11.29 -12.29
N ALA A 305 15.46 -12.58 -12.63
CA ALA A 305 15.36 -13.63 -11.61
C ALA A 305 16.44 -13.50 -10.52
N ASN A 306 17.69 -13.24 -10.92
CA ASN A 306 18.80 -13.05 -9.99
C ASN A 306 18.63 -11.81 -9.10
N ASP A 307 18.18 -10.68 -9.66
CA ASP A 307 17.93 -9.46 -8.89
C ASP A 307 16.74 -9.61 -7.93
N ARG A 308 15.71 -10.36 -8.34
CA ARG A 308 14.56 -10.69 -7.49
C ARG A 308 14.98 -11.55 -6.30
N ASP A 309 15.83 -12.55 -6.52
CA ASP A 309 16.37 -13.38 -5.44
C ASP A 309 17.28 -12.58 -4.51
N LEU A 310 18.09 -11.68 -5.07
CA LEU A 310 18.89 -10.74 -4.29
C LEU A 310 18.02 -9.85 -3.40
N ALA A 311 16.99 -9.22 -3.95
CA ALA A 311 16.04 -8.39 -3.20
C ALA A 311 15.38 -9.17 -2.05
N ARG A 312 14.90 -10.39 -2.33
CA ARG A 312 14.29 -11.27 -1.32
C ARG A 312 15.26 -11.68 -0.22
N ASN A 313 16.50 -11.99 -0.58
CA ASN A 313 17.54 -12.33 0.38
C ASN A 313 17.91 -11.14 1.26
N THR A 314 18.03 -9.95 0.69
CA THR A 314 18.23 -8.70 1.43
C THR A 314 17.09 -8.47 2.42
N TYR A 315 15.83 -8.64 1.99
CA TYR A 315 14.68 -8.55 2.90
C TYR A 315 14.77 -9.55 4.05
N LYS A 316 15.02 -10.85 3.76
CA LYS A 316 15.14 -11.89 4.78
C LYS A 316 16.25 -11.57 5.79
N GLN A 317 17.38 -11.05 5.33
CA GLN A 317 18.50 -10.62 6.19
C GLN A 317 18.09 -9.46 7.11
N GLN A 318 17.47 -8.41 6.56
CA GLN A 318 17.04 -7.26 7.36
C GLN A 318 15.91 -7.62 8.34
N MET A 319 15.01 -8.53 7.95
CA MET A 319 14.00 -9.09 8.85
C MET A 319 14.64 -9.85 10.02
N ALA A 320 15.66 -10.68 9.77
CA ALA A 320 16.36 -11.38 10.85
C ALA A 320 17.04 -10.41 11.84
N ILE A 321 17.65 -9.33 11.33
CA ILE A 321 18.24 -8.26 12.16
C ILE A 321 17.15 -7.56 12.98
N PHE A 322 16.00 -7.25 12.37
CA PHE A 322 14.85 -6.66 13.06
C PHE A 322 14.33 -7.57 14.20
N LEU A 323 14.15 -8.87 13.94
CA LEU A 323 13.66 -9.82 14.94
C LEU A 323 14.62 -9.94 16.13
N ASP A 324 15.94 -9.94 15.89
CA ASP A 324 16.91 -9.95 17.00
C ASP A 324 16.86 -8.65 17.83
N ARG A 325 16.69 -7.50 17.18
CA ARG A 325 16.60 -6.19 17.84
C ARG A 325 15.31 -5.99 18.62
N THR A 326 14.27 -6.76 18.34
CA THR A 326 12.93 -6.59 18.95
C THR A 326 12.54 -7.72 19.89
N LYS A 327 13.45 -8.67 20.17
CA LYS A 327 13.20 -9.77 21.10
C LYS A 327 12.84 -9.33 22.52
N ASP A 328 13.26 -8.13 22.91
CA ASP A 328 12.98 -7.53 24.22
C ASP A 328 11.55 -7.00 24.36
N LEU A 329 10.82 -6.83 23.24
CA LEU A 329 9.46 -6.28 23.26
C LEU A 329 8.42 -7.27 23.79
N GLU A 330 8.76 -8.56 23.85
CA GLU A 330 7.84 -9.67 24.18
C GLU A 330 6.54 -9.67 23.34
N LEU A 331 6.56 -9.01 22.18
CA LEU A 331 5.45 -8.98 21.24
C LEU A 331 5.35 -10.29 20.47
N GLU A 332 4.14 -10.81 20.30
CA GLU A 332 3.92 -11.84 19.30
C GLU A 332 4.10 -11.24 17.90
N ILE A 333 5.02 -11.78 17.11
CA ILE A 333 5.25 -11.37 15.72
C ILE A 333 4.77 -12.47 14.79
N LEU A 334 3.85 -12.11 13.89
CA LEU A 334 3.27 -12.99 12.89
C LEU A 334 3.53 -12.45 11.49
N MET A 335 3.89 -13.33 10.54
CA MET A 335 3.93 -12.98 9.13
C MET A 335 2.56 -13.24 8.50
N SER A 336 1.97 -12.27 7.83
CA SER A 336 0.72 -12.42 7.09
C SER A 336 0.98 -12.57 5.59
N GLU A 337 0.31 -13.57 4.99
CA GLU A 337 0.32 -13.79 3.56
C GLU A 337 -1.09 -14.05 3.03
N TYR A 338 -1.47 -13.32 1.98
CA TYR A 338 -2.83 -13.35 1.44
C TYR A 338 -3.15 -14.64 0.68
N VAL A 339 -2.14 -15.23 0.04
CA VAL A 339 -2.25 -16.50 -0.71
C VAL A 339 -1.38 -17.54 -0.02
N HIS A 340 -1.81 -18.80 -0.07
CA HIS A 340 -1.06 -19.91 0.51
C HIS A 340 0.40 -19.85 0.02
N PRO A 341 1.39 -19.80 0.93
CA PRO A 341 2.77 -19.91 0.52
C PRO A 341 2.88 -21.26 -0.20
N GLY A 342 3.52 -21.27 -1.36
CA GLY A 342 4.15 -22.50 -1.83
C GLY A 342 5.26 -22.91 -0.84
N ASP A 343 6.36 -23.45 -1.34
CA ASP A 343 7.43 -23.99 -0.49
C ASP A 343 8.24 -22.95 0.31
N ASP A 344 7.92 -21.67 0.22
CA ASP A 344 8.76 -20.56 0.70
C ASP A 344 8.22 -20.03 2.04
N VAL A 345 8.49 -20.76 3.13
CA VAL A 345 8.14 -20.36 4.51
C VAL A 345 9.18 -19.35 5.04
N TRP A 346 8.75 -18.13 5.31
CA TRP A 346 9.65 -17.02 5.70
C TRP A 346 9.79 -16.86 7.22
N HIS A 347 8.82 -17.38 7.97
CA HIS A 347 8.78 -17.33 9.42
C HIS A 347 8.04 -18.55 9.97
N ASN A 348 8.39 -19.01 11.16
CA ASN A 348 7.76 -20.19 11.77
C ASN A 348 6.30 -19.95 12.20
N LYS A 349 5.91 -18.68 12.36
CA LYS A 349 4.52 -18.27 12.60
C LYS A 349 3.99 -17.48 11.41
N MET A 350 3.16 -18.12 10.59
CA MET A 350 2.49 -17.50 9.45
C MET A 350 0.98 -17.48 9.66
N LEU A 351 0.36 -16.32 9.43
CA LEU A 351 -1.06 -16.15 9.20
C LEU A 351 -1.31 -16.24 7.69
N ILE A 352 -1.91 -17.34 7.27
CA ILE A 352 -2.30 -17.52 5.88
C ILE A 352 -3.77 -17.12 5.73
N GLY A 353 -4.04 -16.23 4.78
CA GLY A 353 -5.39 -15.85 4.38
C GLY A 353 -5.72 -14.38 4.57
N ASP A 354 -7.01 -14.11 4.61
CA ASP A 354 -7.57 -12.76 4.61
C ASP A 354 -7.34 -12.06 5.96
N ILE A 355 -6.54 -10.99 5.95
CA ILE A 355 -6.21 -10.21 7.15
C ILE A 355 -7.45 -9.71 7.88
N ILE A 356 -8.54 -9.43 7.15
CA ILE A 356 -9.82 -9.00 7.74
C ILE A 356 -10.38 -10.08 8.68
N LYS A 357 -10.11 -11.36 8.39
CA LYS A 357 -10.61 -12.50 9.17
C LYS A 357 -9.66 -12.93 10.28
N THR A 358 -8.36 -12.66 10.14
CA THR A 358 -7.33 -13.16 11.07
C THR A 358 -6.86 -12.10 12.08
N ALA A 359 -7.09 -10.82 11.80
CA ALA A 359 -6.77 -9.73 12.72
C ALA A 359 -7.58 -9.81 14.02
N GLN A 360 -7.00 -9.29 15.09
CA GLN A 360 -7.52 -9.28 16.45
C GLN A 360 -7.38 -7.90 17.08
N GLU A 361 -8.20 -7.64 18.10
CA GLU A 361 -8.18 -6.40 18.87
C GLU A 361 -6.79 -6.14 19.49
N GLY A 362 -6.19 -5.01 19.13
CA GLY A 362 -4.88 -4.59 19.61
C GLY A 362 -3.69 -4.99 18.72
N ASP A 363 -3.97 -5.50 17.51
CA ASP A 363 -2.92 -5.76 16.51
C ASP A 363 -2.33 -4.45 15.96
N LEU A 364 -1.01 -4.44 15.76
CA LEU A 364 -0.31 -3.51 14.87
C LEU A 364 -0.06 -4.21 13.53
N ILE A 365 -0.73 -3.76 12.48
CA ILE A 365 -0.66 -4.35 11.14
C ILE A 365 0.25 -3.51 10.25
N ILE A 366 1.23 -4.16 9.63
CA ILE A 366 2.11 -3.53 8.64
C ILE A 366 1.47 -3.64 7.26
N ASN A 367 0.93 -2.53 6.77
CA ASN A 367 0.31 -2.43 5.47
C ASN A 367 1.35 -2.12 4.38
N ALA A 368 1.44 -3.00 3.38
CA ALA A 368 2.33 -2.84 2.24
C ALA A 368 1.69 -1.88 1.23
N TRP A 369 2.13 -0.63 1.22
CA TRP A 369 1.45 0.46 0.54
C TRP A 369 2.25 0.99 -0.65
N ASP A 370 1.57 1.41 -1.71
CA ASP A 370 2.21 2.09 -2.83
C ASP A 370 2.51 3.57 -2.45
N PRO A 371 3.77 4.03 -2.54
CA PRO A 371 4.14 5.42 -2.27
C PRO A 371 3.41 6.45 -3.14
N HIS A 372 2.76 6.07 -4.22
CA HIS A 372 2.10 6.99 -5.12
C HIS A 372 0.74 7.50 -4.62
N SER A 373 0.06 6.68 -3.83
CA SER A 373 -1.38 6.77 -3.72
C SER A 373 -1.85 6.74 -2.26
N ALA A 374 -3.14 6.93 -1.99
CA ALA A 374 -3.68 7.00 -0.64
C ALA A 374 -3.56 5.65 0.11
N PRO A 375 -3.35 5.60 1.44
CA PRO A 375 -3.35 4.32 2.15
C PRO A 375 -4.67 3.56 1.99
N GLY A 376 -4.59 2.26 1.70
CA GLY A 376 -5.77 1.42 1.43
C GLY A 376 -6.33 1.63 0.02
N ASN A 377 -5.47 1.69 -0.99
CA ASN A 377 -5.82 2.08 -2.35
C ASN A 377 -6.92 1.26 -3.02
N GLY A 378 -7.51 1.87 -4.05
CA GLY A 378 -8.18 1.12 -5.12
C GLY A 378 -9.29 0.21 -4.62
N ASN A 379 -10.12 0.71 -3.72
CA ASN A 379 -11.05 -0.12 -3.00
C ASN A 379 -12.07 -0.85 -3.88
N ASP A 380 -12.60 -1.92 -3.32
CA ASP A 380 -13.42 -2.96 -3.94
C ASP A 380 -12.75 -3.77 -5.07
N ALA A 381 -12.04 -3.14 -6.01
CA ALA A 381 -11.36 -3.83 -7.12
C ALA A 381 -9.89 -4.23 -6.85
N ASP A 382 -9.24 -3.66 -5.84
CA ASP A 382 -7.87 -4.06 -5.46
C ASP A 382 -7.87 -5.35 -4.62
N HIS A 383 -7.29 -6.41 -5.16
CA HIS A 383 -7.17 -7.72 -4.49
C HIS A 383 -5.84 -7.91 -3.75
N SER A 384 -5.03 -6.86 -3.63
CA SER A 384 -3.80 -6.86 -2.85
C SER A 384 -4.08 -6.78 -1.34
N PHE A 385 -3.01 -6.90 -0.55
CA PHE A 385 -3.07 -6.69 0.90
C PHE A 385 -3.50 -5.26 1.25
N ASP A 386 -2.97 -4.24 0.54
CA ASP A 386 -3.37 -2.84 0.72
C ASP A 386 -4.86 -2.65 0.41
N GLY A 387 -5.34 -3.26 -0.69
CA GLY A 387 -6.75 -3.26 -1.05
C GLY A 387 -7.63 -3.89 0.02
N ALA A 388 -7.20 -5.00 0.64
CA ALA A 388 -7.92 -5.61 1.76
C ALA A 388 -7.95 -4.68 2.99
N MET A 389 -6.82 -4.02 3.31
CA MET A 389 -6.76 -3.04 4.39
C MET A 389 -7.66 -1.83 4.11
N GLY A 390 -7.71 -1.31 2.88
CA GLY A 390 -8.59 -0.22 2.49
C GLY A 390 -10.08 -0.58 2.58
N LYS A 391 -10.45 -1.77 2.11
CA LYS A 391 -11.83 -2.28 2.21
C LYS A 391 -12.23 -2.56 3.65
N GLY A 392 -11.33 -3.10 4.46
CA GLY A 392 -11.63 -3.57 5.80
C GLY A 392 -11.52 -2.51 6.89
N THR A 393 -10.85 -1.38 6.65
CA THR A 393 -10.46 -0.49 7.75
C THR A 393 -10.74 1.00 7.49
N GLY A 394 -10.55 1.82 8.53
CA GLY A 394 -10.69 3.27 8.45
C GLY A 394 -9.42 4.03 8.04
N ILE A 395 -8.42 3.36 7.44
CA ILE A 395 -7.13 4.00 7.10
C ILE A 395 -7.26 5.13 6.08
N LEU A 396 -8.21 5.05 5.14
CA LEU A 396 -8.47 6.17 4.22
C LEU A 396 -8.78 7.47 4.99
N LEU A 397 -9.55 7.39 6.08
CA LEU A 397 -9.90 8.53 6.92
C LEU A 397 -8.75 8.96 7.84
N THR A 398 -8.03 8.01 8.43
CA THR A 398 -7.06 8.27 9.50
C THR A 398 -5.65 8.54 8.99
N GLN A 399 -5.28 8.01 7.82
CA GLN A 399 -3.93 8.07 7.26
C GLN A 399 -3.78 8.95 6.01
N THR A 400 -4.87 9.53 5.48
CA THR A 400 -4.76 10.58 4.46
C THR A 400 -4.81 11.95 5.12
N SER A 401 -3.90 12.85 4.74
CA SER A 401 -3.97 14.23 5.22
C SER A 401 -5.15 15.00 4.60
N TRP A 402 -5.78 14.48 3.54
CA TRP A 402 -7.04 14.99 2.98
C TRP A 402 -8.15 15.04 4.02
N LEU A 403 -8.26 13.97 4.81
CA LEU A 403 -9.37 13.73 5.74
C LEU A 403 -8.92 13.91 7.20
N ASN A 404 -7.67 13.59 7.52
CA ASN A 404 -7.08 13.78 8.84
C ASN A 404 -6.12 14.99 8.87
N LYS A 405 -6.62 16.13 9.35
CA LYS A 405 -5.83 17.36 9.49
C LYS A 405 -4.63 17.24 10.45
N VAL A 406 -4.58 16.23 11.33
CA VAL A 406 -3.42 16.03 12.23
C VAL A 406 -2.14 15.85 11.41
N LEU A 407 -2.24 15.10 10.31
CA LEU A 407 -1.14 14.83 9.36
C LEU A 407 -0.68 16.06 8.55
N ARG A 408 -1.33 17.21 8.71
CA ARG A 408 -0.92 18.49 8.10
C ARG A 408 0.01 19.30 9.00
N ASN A 409 0.23 18.85 10.24
CA ASN A 409 1.01 19.57 11.25
C ASN A 409 2.37 18.92 11.45
N SER A 410 3.40 19.72 11.66
CA SER A 410 4.75 19.24 11.97
C SER A 410 4.82 18.39 13.24
N ASN A 411 3.92 18.61 14.20
CA ASN A 411 3.83 17.80 15.42
C ASN A 411 3.46 16.32 15.16
N SER A 412 2.99 16.00 13.96
CA SER A 412 2.75 14.61 13.55
C SER A 412 3.99 13.92 12.98
N LEU A 413 5.05 14.66 12.67
CA LEU A 413 6.29 14.15 12.07
C LEU A 413 7.20 13.51 13.11
N VAL A 414 7.79 12.39 12.75
CA VAL A 414 8.84 11.70 13.48
C VAL A 414 10.00 11.43 12.51
N ALA A 415 11.08 12.18 12.67
CA ALA A 415 12.28 12.05 11.86
C ALA A 415 13.07 10.80 12.27
N LEU A 416 13.44 9.98 11.29
CA LEU A 416 14.33 8.84 11.45
C LEU A 416 15.58 9.05 10.59
N LYS A 417 16.75 8.72 11.12
CA LYS A 417 18.05 8.93 10.49
C LYS A 417 18.79 7.64 10.26
#